data_AF-A0A075DP18-F1
#
_entry.id   AF-A0A075DP18-F1
#
_cell.length_a   1.000
_cell.length_b   1.000
_cell.length_c   1.000
_cell.angle_alpha   90.00
_cell.angle_beta   90.00
_cell.angle_gamma   90.00
#
_symmetry.space_group_name_H-M   'P 1'
#
loop_
_entity.id
_entity.type
_entity.pdbx_description
1 polymer ?
#
loop_
_entity_poly.entity_id
_entity_poly.type
_entity_poly.pdbx_seq_one_letter_code
_entity_poly.pdbx_strand_id
1 'polypeptide(L)'
;LLSFPYLFIKGKDLGFTWADLDSSQMPYTDWRYVIELLKAPLPEENWRYVIELLKAPLPEGKSICYQKHQAYHLIEEIMGLEWILPFSNCFLIRQPKEMLLSFHKIVPNFTFEETGWSKLKRLFDYVHQKSGAIPPVIDARDLLKDPPRILSKLCQAVGVEFTEAMLSWSPMEIELNEKLAPWYSIVASSTHFH
;
A
#
# COMPACT_ATOMS: atom_id res chain seq x y z
N LEU A 1 -6.43 -11.14 3.88
CA LEU A 1 -7.45 -10.21 4.39
C LEU A 1 -7.41 -8.94 3.51
N LEU A 2 -8.46 -8.66 2.74
CA LEU A 2 -8.64 -7.45 1.92
C LEU A 2 -9.44 -6.44 2.72
N SER A 3 -8.82 -5.33 3.10
CA SER A 3 -9.53 -4.07 3.28
C SER A 3 -8.60 -2.93 2.90
N PHE A 4 -9.04 -2.02 2.02
CA PHE A 4 -8.48 -0.68 1.77
C PHE A 4 -6.96 -0.51 1.87
N PRO A 5 -6.23 -0.41 0.73
CA PRO A 5 -4.85 0.02 0.76
C PRO A 5 -4.74 1.42 1.35
N TYR A 6 -4.05 1.48 2.49
CA TYR A 6 -3.36 2.65 2.98
C TYR A 6 -2.01 2.70 2.28
N LEU A 7 -1.71 3.81 1.62
CA LEU A 7 -0.52 3.95 0.81
C LEU A 7 0.44 4.95 1.45
N PHE A 8 1.68 4.52 1.72
CA PHE A 8 2.81 5.38 2.00
C PHE A 8 3.63 5.64 0.74
N ILE A 9 3.93 6.90 0.47
CA ILE A 9 5.00 7.31 -0.43
C ILE A 9 6.01 8.11 0.40
N LYS A 10 7.22 7.59 0.57
CA LYS A 10 8.33 8.31 1.19
C LYS A 10 9.15 8.99 0.10
N GLY A 11 9.21 10.32 0.08
CA GLY A 11 10.09 11.11 -0.78
C GLY A 11 10.90 12.10 0.04
N LYS A 12 12.22 12.12 -0.16
CA LYS A 12 13.05 13.30 0.15
C LYS A 12 12.82 14.28 -1.00
N ASP A 13 12.92 15.59 -0.74
CA ASP A 13 12.85 16.65 -1.76
C ASP A 13 13.42 16.23 -3.13
N LEU A 14 12.88 16.81 -4.23
CA LEU A 14 13.50 17.00 -5.56
C LEU A 14 12.91 16.17 -6.72
N GLY A 15 12.66 16.87 -7.83
CA GLY A 15 12.10 16.32 -9.07
C GLY A 15 13.06 15.45 -9.87
N PHE A 16 12.64 14.23 -10.18
CA PHE A 16 13.33 13.25 -11.03
C PHE A 16 12.35 12.24 -11.67
N THR A 17 12.86 11.55 -12.70
CA THR A 17 12.18 10.62 -13.62
C THR A 17 12.34 9.14 -13.23
N TRP A 18 11.40 8.27 -13.65
CA TRP A 18 11.38 6.84 -13.27
C TRP A 18 12.51 5.96 -13.80
N ALA A 19 13.40 6.48 -14.65
CA ALA A 19 14.52 5.70 -15.17
C ALA A 19 15.47 5.19 -14.05
N ASP A 20 15.36 5.75 -12.85
CA ASP A 20 16.11 5.34 -11.65
C ASP A 20 15.44 4.20 -10.85
N LEU A 21 14.21 3.81 -11.21
CA LEU A 21 13.44 2.71 -10.61
C LEU A 21 13.55 1.43 -11.44
N ASP A 22 14.77 0.97 -11.68
CA ASP A 22 14.99 -0.40 -12.15
C ASP A 22 14.68 -1.39 -10.99
N SER A 23 13.60 -2.16 -11.16
CA SER A 23 13.19 -3.24 -10.25
C SER A 23 14.11 -4.46 -10.31
N SER A 24 14.97 -4.56 -11.33
CA SER A 24 15.97 -5.62 -11.45
C SER A 24 17.13 -5.45 -10.48
N GLN A 25 17.30 -4.26 -9.89
CA GLN A 25 18.34 -3.95 -8.90
C GLN A 25 17.79 -3.20 -7.68
N MET A 26 16.70 -3.70 -7.08
CA MET A 26 16.49 -3.48 -5.64
C MET A 26 17.44 -4.41 -4.87
N PRO A 27 18.10 -3.98 -3.77
CA PRO A 27 19.03 -4.83 -3.01
C PRO A 27 18.39 -6.05 -2.35
N TYR A 28 17.08 -6.23 -2.53
CA TYR A 28 16.31 -7.39 -2.12
C TYR A 28 15.44 -7.88 -3.30
N THR A 29 16.09 -8.30 -4.39
CA THR A 29 15.45 -8.96 -5.55
C THR A 29 14.74 -10.26 -5.18
N ASP A 30 15.01 -10.81 -4.00
CA ASP A 30 14.26 -11.93 -3.47
C ASP A 30 13.22 -11.44 -2.46
N TRP A 31 11.97 -11.27 -2.90
CA TRP A 31 10.85 -11.12 -1.97
C TRP A 31 10.77 -12.33 -1.03
N ARG A 32 11.34 -13.50 -1.40
CA ARG A 32 11.52 -14.61 -0.48
C ARG A 32 12.50 -14.25 0.61
N TYR A 33 13.54 -13.44 0.40
CA TYR A 33 14.38 -12.93 1.50
C TYR A 33 13.63 -12.01 2.45
N VAL A 34 12.73 -11.15 1.95
CA VAL A 34 11.84 -10.33 2.81
C VAL A 34 10.85 -11.23 3.55
N ILE A 35 10.29 -12.24 2.89
CA ILE A 35 9.41 -13.23 3.51
C ILE A 35 10.19 -14.16 4.46
N GLU A 36 11.44 -14.51 4.19
CA GLU A 36 12.34 -15.26 5.06
C GLU A 36 12.81 -14.39 6.23
N LEU A 37 12.92 -13.07 6.09
CA LEU A 37 13.07 -12.11 7.20
C LEU A 37 11.80 -12.01 8.05
N LEU A 38 10.63 -12.13 7.43
CA LEU A 38 9.33 -12.19 8.13
C LEU A 38 9.04 -13.59 8.73
N LYS A 39 9.66 -14.66 8.22
CA LYS A 39 9.56 -16.06 8.69
C LYS A 39 10.67 -16.44 9.66
N ALA A 40 11.82 -15.80 9.58
CA ALA A 40 12.82 -15.84 10.63
C ALA A 40 12.11 -15.46 11.92
N PRO A 41 12.50 -16.03 13.08
CA PRO A 41 12.00 -15.55 14.34
C PRO A 41 12.48 -14.10 14.50
N LEU A 42 11.67 -13.17 13.97
CA LEU A 42 11.54 -11.83 14.50
C LEU A 42 11.43 -12.07 16.01
N PRO A 43 12.23 -11.40 16.85
CA PRO A 43 12.00 -11.46 18.28
C PRO A 43 10.50 -11.22 18.44
N GLU A 44 9.77 -12.22 18.95
CA GLU A 44 8.34 -12.09 19.17
C GLU A 44 8.16 -10.73 19.83
N GLU A 45 7.33 -9.87 19.22
CA GLU A 45 6.89 -8.60 19.81
C GLU A 45 7.81 -7.37 19.73
N ASN A 46 8.33 -6.99 18.56
CA ASN A 46 8.67 -5.57 18.40
C ASN A 46 8.17 -4.94 17.11
N TRP A 47 6.86 -4.69 17.07
CA TRP A 47 6.23 -3.78 16.10
C TRP A 47 6.98 -2.43 15.99
N ARG A 48 7.67 -1.99 17.06
CA ARG A 48 8.53 -0.79 17.01
C ARG A 48 9.73 -0.99 16.09
N TYR A 49 10.37 -2.16 16.12
CA TYR A 49 11.46 -2.47 15.19
C TYR A 49 10.98 -2.43 13.74
N VAL A 50 9.80 -2.98 13.46
CA VAL A 50 9.19 -2.90 12.12
C VAL A 50 8.92 -1.45 11.72
N ILE A 51 8.34 -0.63 12.61
CA ILE A 51 8.14 0.81 12.33
C ILE A 51 9.46 1.52 12.04
N GLU A 52 10.52 1.24 12.82
CA GLU A 52 11.82 1.85 12.58
C GLU A 52 12.43 1.40 11.24
N LEU A 53 12.24 0.14 10.83
CA LEU A 53 12.61 -0.31 9.48
C LEU A 53 11.82 0.43 8.40
N LEU A 54 10.50 0.59 8.56
CA LEU A 54 9.66 1.32 7.60
C LEU A 54 10.04 2.81 7.50
N LYS A 55 10.58 3.38 8.58
CA LYS A 55 11.06 4.76 8.65
C LYS A 55 12.53 4.92 8.27
N ALA A 56 13.31 3.83 8.19
CA ALA A 56 14.74 3.86 7.92
C ALA A 56 15.05 4.60 6.61
N PRO A 57 16.25 5.20 6.47
CA PRO A 57 16.71 5.77 5.21
C PRO A 57 16.53 4.78 4.04
N LEU A 58 16.22 5.30 2.86
CA LEU A 58 16.11 4.47 1.68
C LEU A 58 17.49 3.89 1.32
N PRO A 59 17.55 2.68 0.74
CA PRO A 59 18.78 2.15 0.20
C PRO A 59 19.41 3.10 -0.83
N GLU A 60 20.73 3.01 -1.01
CA GLU A 60 21.45 3.79 -2.01
C GLU A 60 20.83 3.62 -3.41
N GLY A 61 20.70 4.73 -4.14
CA GLY A 61 20.07 4.75 -5.46
C GLY A 61 18.54 4.66 -5.47
N LYS A 62 17.86 4.59 -4.32
CA LYS A 62 16.39 4.61 -4.25
C LYS A 62 15.87 5.92 -3.68
N SER A 63 14.96 6.56 -4.43
CA SER A 63 14.34 7.84 -4.07
C SER A 63 12.93 7.69 -3.47
N ILE A 64 12.27 6.55 -3.72
CA ILE A 64 10.89 6.28 -3.29
C ILE A 64 10.80 4.90 -2.63
N CYS A 65 10.04 4.83 -1.53
CA CYS A 65 9.51 3.58 -1.00
C CYS A 65 7.98 3.65 -1.01
N TYR A 66 7.38 2.77 -1.81
CA TYR A 66 5.95 2.54 -1.84
C TYR A 66 5.61 1.46 -0.82
N GLN A 67 4.70 1.75 0.11
CA GLN A 67 4.24 0.74 1.07
C GLN A 67 2.72 0.70 1.09
N LYS A 68 2.17 -0.50 0.92
CA LYS A 68 0.74 -0.74 0.94
C LYS A 68 0.37 -1.50 2.21
N HIS A 69 -0.49 -0.92 3.02
CA HIS A 69 -1.02 -1.52 4.24
C HIS A 69 -2.53 -1.64 4.18
N GLN A 70 -3.11 -2.48 5.03
CA GLN A 70 -4.57 -2.51 5.22
C GLN A 70 -4.89 -1.68 6.45
N ALA A 71 -5.98 -0.89 6.43
CA ALA A 71 -6.31 0.01 7.53
C ALA A 71 -6.41 -0.70 8.90
N TYR A 72 -6.84 -1.97 8.94
CA TYR A 72 -6.91 -2.72 10.20
C TYR A 72 -5.57 -3.32 10.69
N HIS A 73 -4.50 -3.29 9.89
CA HIS A 73 -3.15 -3.65 10.35
C HIS A 73 -2.53 -2.57 11.25
N LEU A 74 -3.07 -1.35 11.21
CA LEU A 74 -2.70 -0.27 12.12
C LEU A 74 -3.47 -0.46 13.43
N ILE A 75 -2.82 -1.10 14.40
CA ILE A 75 -3.36 -1.28 15.76
C ILE A 75 -2.95 -0.06 16.58
N GLU A 76 -3.76 0.99 16.54
CA GLU A 76 -3.46 2.29 17.16
C GLU A 76 -3.14 2.17 18.65
N GLU A 77 -3.87 1.32 19.37
CA GLU A 77 -3.71 1.12 20.82
C GLU A 77 -2.33 0.56 21.18
N ILE A 78 -1.70 -0.15 20.23
CA ILE A 78 -0.38 -0.75 20.40
C ILE A 78 0.68 0.18 19.81
N MET A 79 0.47 0.65 18.58
CA MET A 79 1.52 1.24 17.73
C MET A 79 1.55 2.76 17.72
N GLY A 80 0.46 3.41 18.14
CA GLY A 80 0.21 4.82 17.86
C GLY A 80 -0.01 5.09 16.36
N LEU A 81 -0.39 6.33 16.03
CA LEU A 81 -0.57 6.78 14.65
C LEU A 81 0.50 7.78 14.21
N GLU A 82 1.26 8.35 15.14
CA GLU A 82 2.22 9.43 14.91
C GLU A 82 3.29 9.03 13.90
N TRP A 83 3.66 7.75 13.88
CA TRP A 83 4.71 7.22 13.02
C TRP A 83 4.36 7.29 11.53
N ILE A 84 3.08 7.42 11.18
CA ILE A 84 2.60 7.49 9.79
C ILE A 84 2.70 8.91 9.20
N LEU A 85 2.83 9.93 10.06
CA LEU A 85 2.82 11.35 9.66
C LEU A 85 4.00 11.78 8.76
N PRO A 86 5.23 11.24 8.91
CA PRO A 86 6.36 11.60 8.05
C PRO A 86 6.25 11.12 6.59
N PHE A 87 5.21 10.36 6.24
CA PHE A 87 5.02 9.82 4.90
C PHE A 87 3.93 10.59 4.13
N SER A 88 3.97 10.53 2.80
CA SER A 88 2.84 10.97 1.96
C SER A 88 1.76 9.89 1.99
N ASN A 89 0.74 10.11 2.80
CA ASN A 89 -0.36 9.17 3.03
C ASN A 89 -1.45 9.33 1.96
N CYS A 90 -1.82 8.25 1.28
CA CYS A 90 -2.91 8.24 0.30
C CYS A 90 -3.93 7.15 0.62
N PHE A 91 -5.19 7.39 0.24
CA PHE A 91 -6.33 6.56 0.63
C PHE A 91 -7.04 6.03 -0.61
N LEU A 92 -7.06 4.71 -0.81
CA LEU A 92 -7.90 4.11 -1.84
C LEU A 92 -9.28 3.80 -1.27
N ILE A 93 -10.33 4.27 -1.94
CA ILE A 93 -11.72 3.94 -1.64
C ILE A 93 -12.34 3.15 -2.79
N ARG A 94 -13.46 2.48 -2.51
CA ARG A 94 -14.22 1.73 -3.50
C ARG A 94 -15.71 1.91 -3.22
N GLN A 95 -16.53 1.78 -4.26
CA GLN A 95 -17.98 1.75 -4.14
C GLN A 95 -18.41 0.70 -3.09
N PRO A 96 -19.23 1.07 -2.08
CA PRO A 96 -19.51 0.18 -0.96
C PRO A 96 -20.13 -1.17 -1.32
N LYS A 97 -21.15 -1.18 -2.19
CA LYS A 97 -21.83 -2.41 -2.64
C LYS A 97 -20.87 -3.35 -3.36
N GLU A 98 -20.06 -2.85 -4.29
CA GLU A 98 -19.08 -3.67 -5.02
C GLU A 98 -18.01 -4.26 -4.09
N MET A 99 -17.55 -3.46 -3.12
CA MET A 99 -16.58 -3.90 -2.13
C MET A 99 -17.16 -5.02 -1.26
N LEU A 100 -18.35 -4.81 -0.67
CA LEU A 100 -19.00 -5.80 0.20
C LEU A 100 -19.28 -7.11 -0.55
N LEU A 101 -19.75 -7.06 -1.79
CA LEU A 101 -19.97 -8.25 -2.62
C LEU A 101 -18.68 -9.00 -2.91
N SER A 102 -17.59 -8.28 -3.19
CA SER A 102 -16.27 -8.88 -3.39
C SER A 102 -15.70 -9.48 -2.11
N PHE A 103 -15.90 -8.80 -0.97
CA PHE A 103 -15.39 -9.22 0.33
C PHE A 103 -16.14 -10.45 0.86
N HIS A 104 -17.46 -10.51 0.67
CA HIS A 104 -18.30 -11.65 1.04
C HIS A 104 -17.85 -12.98 0.38
N LYS A 105 -17.34 -12.93 -0.86
CA LYS A 105 -16.82 -14.12 -1.54
C LYS A 105 -15.64 -14.77 -0.79
N ILE A 106 -14.91 -13.98 -0.01
CA ILE A 106 -13.69 -14.42 0.67
C ILE A 106 -13.95 -14.59 2.18
N VAL A 107 -14.78 -13.72 2.77
CA VAL A 107 -15.17 -13.76 4.18
C VAL A 107 -16.71 -13.70 4.24
N PRO A 108 -17.43 -14.83 4.18
CA PRO A 108 -18.88 -14.80 4.03
C PRO A 108 -19.65 -14.12 5.17
N ASN A 109 -19.15 -14.21 6.40
CA ASN A 109 -19.84 -13.76 7.62
C ASN A 109 -19.10 -12.60 8.30
N PHE A 110 -18.61 -11.62 7.53
CA PHE A 110 -17.89 -10.47 8.10
C PHE A 110 -18.82 -9.51 8.87
N THR A 111 -18.24 -8.85 9.86
CA THR A 111 -18.80 -7.72 10.60
C THR A 111 -18.48 -6.39 9.92
N PHE A 112 -19.20 -5.32 10.27
CA PHE A 112 -18.91 -3.99 9.72
C PHE A 112 -17.49 -3.52 10.08
N GLU A 113 -17.01 -3.86 11.26
CA GLU A 113 -15.67 -3.54 11.76
C GLU A 113 -14.58 -4.20 10.90
N GLU A 114 -14.79 -5.44 10.47
CA GLU A 114 -13.88 -6.19 9.60
C GLU A 114 -13.79 -5.62 8.18
N THR A 115 -14.74 -4.77 7.77
CA THR A 115 -14.60 -4.01 6.51
C THR A 115 -13.46 -2.99 6.58
N GLY A 116 -13.03 -2.57 7.77
CA GLY A 116 -11.97 -1.57 7.96
C GLY A 116 -12.37 -0.12 7.63
N TRP A 117 -13.63 0.16 7.30
CA TRP A 117 -14.07 1.51 6.95
C TRP A 117 -13.91 2.54 8.06
N SER A 118 -14.30 2.19 9.29
CA SER A 118 -14.17 3.06 10.45
C SER A 118 -12.70 3.43 10.69
N LYS A 119 -11.81 2.44 10.59
CA LYS A 119 -10.35 2.63 10.72
C LYS A 119 -9.79 3.50 9.59
N LEU A 120 -10.19 3.26 8.35
CA LEU A 120 -9.75 4.07 7.21
C LEU A 120 -10.15 5.55 7.36
N LYS A 121 -11.40 5.82 7.76
CA LYS A 121 -11.89 7.17 8.01
C LYS A 121 -11.14 7.83 9.16
N ARG A 122 -10.89 7.10 10.24
CA ARG A 122 -10.12 7.58 11.40
C ARG A 122 -8.69 7.96 11.02
N LEU A 123 -8.02 7.13 10.21
CA LEU A 123 -6.68 7.43 9.71
C LEU A 123 -6.68 8.67 8.80
N PHE A 124 -7.66 8.80 7.93
CA PHE A 124 -7.81 9.99 7.08
C PHE A 124 -7.97 11.25 7.92
N ASP A 125 -8.89 11.23 8.90
CA ASP A 125 -9.14 12.38 9.78
C ASP A 125 -7.90 12.74 10.59
N TYR A 126 -7.19 11.73 11.12
CA TYR A 126 -5.96 11.94 11.87
C TYR A 126 -4.87 12.60 11.01
N VAL A 127 -4.59 12.06 9.82
CA VAL A 127 -3.59 12.65 8.92
C VAL A 127 -4.01 14.05 8.49
N HIS A 128 -5.28 14.26 8.15
CA HIS A 128 -5.79 15.57 7.77
C HIS A 128 -5.62 16.60 8.89
N GLN A 129 -6.03 16.24 10.12
CA GLN A 129 -5.94 17.11 11.29
C GLN A 129 -4.49 17.45 11.65
N LYS A 130 -3.57 16.48 11.55
CA LYS A 130 -2.16 16.66 11.96
C LYS A 130 -1.31 17.36 10.92
N SER A 131 -1.56 17.11 9.63
CA SER A 131 -0.80 17.73 8.53
C SER A 131 -1.37 19.09 8.10
N GLY A 132 -2.66 19.35 8.36
CA GLY A 132 -3.37 20.53 7.84
C GLY A 132 -3.70 20.46 6.34
N ALA A 133 -3.23 19.43 5.63
CA ALA A 133 -3.53 19.19 4.23
C ALA A 133 -4.59 18.09 4.08
N ILE A 134 -5.32 18.09 2.96
CA ILE A 134 -6.24 16.99 2.64
C ILE A 134 -5.44 15.90 1.94
N PRO A 135 -5.33 14.67 2.51
CA PRO A 135 -4.60 13.58 1.88
C PRO A 135 -5.25 13.16 0.56
N PRO A 136 -4.48 12.72 -0.46
CA PRO A 136 -5.04 12.20 -1.70
C PRO A 136 -5.99 11.02 -1.46
N VAL A 137 -7.17 11.09 -2.07
CA VAL A 137 -8.17 10.01 -2.06
C VAL A 137 -8.39 9.53 -3.50
N ILE A 138 -8.26 8.23 -3.70
CA ILE A 138 -8.34 7.59 -5.02
C ILE A 138 -9.59 6.70 -5.03
N ASP A 139 -10.54 6.93 -5.95
CA ASP A 139 -11.62 5.96 -6.18
C ASP A 139 -11.09 4.85 -7.09
N ALA A 140 -11.20 3.59 -6.64
CA ALA A 140 -10.75 2.43 -7.38
C ALA A 140 -11.41 2.31 -8.76
N ARG A 141 -12.67 2.71 -8.93
CA ARG A 141 -13.35 2.68 -10.23
C ARG A 141 -12.79 3.72 -11.17
N ASP A 142 -12.48 4.92 -10.67
CA ASP A 142 -11.86 5.96 -11.49
C ASP A 142 -10.45 5.54 -11.91
N LEU A 143 -9.69 4.92 -11.00
CA LEU A 143 -8.37 4.37 -11.27
C LEU A 143 -8.45 3.28 -12.35
N LEU A 144 -9.40 2.35 -12.28
CA LEU A 144 -9.54 1.29 -13.28
C LEU A 144 -10.06 1.81 -14.62
N LYS A 145 -10.90 2.85 -14.62
CA LYS A 145 -11.47 3.43 -15.85
C LYS A 145 -10.43 4.21 -16.66
N ASP A 146 -9.51 4.89 -15.98
CA ASP A 146 -8.48 5.72 -16.62
C ASP A 146 -7.21 5.77 -15.75
N PRO A 147 -6.44 4.66 -15.72
CA PRO A 147 -5.27 4.57 -14.85
C PRO A 147 -4.21 5.65 -15.14
N PRO A 148 -3.83 5.97 -16.40
CA PRO A 148 -2.83 6.99 -16.67
C PRO A 148 -3.21 8.35 -16.07
N ARG A 149 -4.46 8.78 -16.24
CA ARG A 149 -4.92 10.06 -15.70
C ARG A 149 -4.93 10.09 -14.18
N ILE A 150 -5.43 9.03 -13.53
CA ILE A 150 -5.53 8.99 -12.07
C ILE A 150 -4.15 8.88 -11.43
N LEU A 151 -3.28 8.03 -11.95
CA LEU A 151 -1.91 7.91 -11.45
C LEU A 151 -1.12 9.20 -11.68
N SER A 152 -1.24 9.86 -12.83
CA SER A 152 -0.61 11.16 -13.07
C SER A 152 -0.99 12.20 -12.00
N LYS A 153 -2.27 12.27 -11.64
CA LYS A 153 -2.75 13.17 -10.57
C LYS A 153 -2.22 12.79 -9.20
N LEU A 154 -2.19 11.49 -8.88
CA LEU A 154 -1.64 11.01 -7.62
C LEU A 154 -0.16 11.35 -7.50
N CYS A 155 0.62 11.04 -8.52
CA CYS A 155 2.04 11.32 -8.64
C CYS A 155 2.33 12.82 -8.45
N GLN A 156 1.58 13.68 -9.14
CA GLN A 156 1.67 15.13 -8.93
C GLN A 156 1.39 15.54 -7.48
N ALA A 157 0.35 14.98 -6.85
CA ALA A 157 -0.05 15.33 -5.48
C ALA A 157 0.99 14.91 -4.43
N VAL A 158 1.78 13.87 -4.70
CA VAL A 158 2.76 13.30 -3.77
C VAL A 158 4.21 13.61 -4.14
N GLY A 159 4.43 14.42 -5.18
CA GLY A 159 5.77 14.85 -5.62
C GLY A 159 6.59 13.75 -6.31
N VAL A 160 5.92 12.79 -6.96
CA VAL A 160 6.55 11.70 -7.72
C VAL A 160 6.30 11.92 -9.19
N GLU A 161 7.27 11.62 -10.06
CA GLU A 161 7.03 11.65 -11.50
C GLU A 161 6.14 10.48 -11.93
N PHE A 162 5.22 10.71 -12.86
CA PHE A 162 4.46 9.63 -13.48
C PHE A 162 5.23 9.02 -14.65
N THR A 163 5.19 7.69 -14.79
CA THR A 163 5.60 7.03 -16.04
C THR A 163 4.69 5.89 -16.44
N GLU A 164 4.68 5.61 -17.75
CA GLU A 164 3.93 4.53 -18.37
C GLU A 164 4.28 3.15 -17.80
N ALA A 165 5.48 2.98 -17.24
CA ALA A 165 5.89 1.73 -16.56
C ALA A 165 4.99 1.39 -15.36
N MET A 166 4.32 2.36 -14.74
CA MET A 166 3.35 2.10 -13.67
C MET A 166 2.09 1.36 -14.15
N LEU A 167 1.83 1.34 -15.45
CA LEU A 167 0.61 0.77 -16.05
C LEU A 167 0.74 -0.71 -16.37
N SER A 168 1.97 -1.24 -16.36
CA SER A 168 2.27 -2.60 -16.74
C SER A 168 3.27 -3.23 -15.79
N TRP A 169 3.04 -4.47 -15.39
CA TRP A 169 3.94 -5.23 -14.53
C TRP A 169 4.00 -6.69 -14.97
N SER A 170 5.08 -7.37 -14.57
CA SER A 170 5.17 -8.82 -14.74
C SER A 170 4.24 -9.51 -13.73
N PRO A 171 3.61 -10.65 -14.11
CA PRO A 171 2.89 -11.47 -13.15
C PRO A 171 3.82 -11.87 -11.98
N MET A 172 3.26 -11.99 -10.79
CA MET A 172 4.02 -12.46 -9.63
C MET A 172 4.20 -13.98 -9.72
N GLU A 173 5.45 -14.42 -9.77
CA GLU A 173 5.82 -15.84 -9.64
C GLU A 173 5.83 -16.25 -8.15
N ILE A 174 4.63 -16.36 -7.57
CA ILE A 174 4.44 -16.75 -6.16
C ILE A 174 3.51 -17.95 -6.02
N GLU A 175 3.95 -18.93 -5.24
CA GLU A 175 3.11 -20.04 -4.83
C GLU A 175 2.21 -19.58 -3.67
N LEU A 176 0.91 -19.39 -3.95
CA LEU A 176 -0.07 -18.96 -2.96
C LEU A 176 -0.69 -20.17 -2.26
N ASN A 177 -0.55 -20.25 -0.95
CA ASN A 177 -1.26 -21.25 -0.16
C ASN A 177 -2.78 -20.99 -0.16
N GLU A 178 -3.56 -21.97 0.31
CA GLU A 178 -5.03 -21.92 0.36
C GLU A 178 -5.58 -20.70 1.12
N LYS A 179 -4.84 -20.17 2.11
CA LYS A 179 -5.26 -18.99 2.89
C LYS A 179 -5.06 -17.68 2.13
N LEU A 180 -4.04 -17.60 1.28
CA LEU A 180 -3.65 -16.39 0.54
C LEU A 180 -4.26 -16.35 -0.87
N ALA A 181 -4.47 -17.51 -1.49
CA ALA A 181 -4.98 -17.62 -2.86
C ALA A 181 -6.30 -16.86 -3.09
N PRO A 182 -7.31 -16.89 -2.20
CA PRO A 182 -8.54 -16.12 -2.38
C PRO A 182 -8.33 -14.61 -2.42
N TRP A 183 -7.25 -14.11 -1.82
CA TRP A 183 -6.95 -12.67 -1.72
C TRP A 183 -6.08 -12.16 -2.87
N TYR A 184 -5.18 -12.99 -3.40
CA TYR A 184 -4.09 -12.52 -4.25
C TYR A 184 -3.99 -13.20 -5.61
N SER A 185 -4.75 -14.27 -5.88
CA SER A 185 -4.65 -15.02 -7.15
C SER A 185 -4.82 -14.13 -8.38
N ILE A 186 -5.86 -13.28 -8.39
CA ILE A 186 -6.16 -12.36 -9.51
C ILE A 186 -5.03 -11.36 -9.71
N VAL A 187 -4.52 -10.77 -8.62
CA VAL A 187 -3.45 -9.76 -8.69
C VAL A 187 -2.13 -10.42 -9.11
N ALA A 188 -1.85 -11.63 -8.63
CA ALA A 188 -0.65 -12.38 -8.96
C ALA A 188 -0.55 -12.71 -10.45
N SER A 189 -1.67 -13.00 -11.12
CA SER A 189 -1.67 -13.26 -12.56
C SER A 189 -1.87 -12.00 -13.43
N SER A 190 -2.10 -10.84 -12.83
CA SER A 190 -2.34 -9.60 -13.57
C SER A 190 -1.05 -9.01 -14.12
N THR A 191 -1.18 -8.27 -15.22
CA THR A 191 -0.07 -7.54 -15.86
C THR A 191 -0.37 -6.07 -16.11
N HIS A 192 -1.61 -5.64 -15.82
CA HIS A 192 -2.11 -4.29 -15.99
C HIS A 192 -3.40 -4.11 -15.17
N PHE A 193 -3.89 -2.88 -15.10
CA PHE A 193 -5.19 -2.56 -14.51
C PHE A 193 -6.33 -3.22 -15.31
N HIS A 194 -7.30 -3.81 -14.62
CA HIS A 194 -8.44 -4.54 -15.19
C HIS A 194 -9.68 -4.49 -14.28
#